data_AF-A0A6B3BJC4-F1
#
_entry.id   AF-A0A6B3BJC4-F1
#
_cell.length_a   1.000
_cell.length_b   1.000
_cell.length_c   1.000
_cell.angle_alpha   90.00
_cell.angle_beta   90.00
_cell.angle_gamma   90.00
#
_symmetry.space_group_name_H-M   'P 1'
#
loop_
_entity.id
_entity.type
_entity.pdbx_description
1 polymer ?
#
loop_
_entity_poly.entity_id
_entity_poly.type
_entity_poly.pdbx_seq_one_letter_code
_entity_poly.pdbx_strand_id
1 'polypeptide(L)'
;MTNELNRRSFVGRAATVAGVAAMAPVLSACGDGGQQQTGGNSASGLKKALPAYVPSTSLDPDIPSVPNGPDTATGPGFLHYPAEHPTTVSGMPGKGGSHTAVTPLWGTVPPPGNSFFQAMNKALGVDLTIKPADGNNYATIIPTMTAAKRLPDWIQLPT
;
A
#
# COMPACT_ATOMS: atom_id res chain seq x y z
N MET A 1 53.60 -22.75 49.86
CA MET A 1 52.98 -22.67 48.52
C MET A 1 51.69 -21.90 48.65
N THR A 2 51.77 -20.58 48.56
CA THR A 2 50.61 -19.68 48.69
C THR A 2 50.08 -19.38 47.29
N ASN A 3 48.90 -19.89 46.97
CA ASN A 3 48.17 -19.56 45.74
C ASN A 3 47.61 -18.14 45.87
N GLU A 4 48.31 -17.17 45.30
CA GLU A 4 47.77 -15.81 45.17
C GLU A 4 46.66 -15.79 44.11
N LEU A 5 45.41 -15.67 44.56
CA LEU A 5 44.27 -15.39 43.69
C LEU A 5 44.40 -13.95 43.19
N ASN A 6 45.03 -13.80 42.02
CA ASN A 6 45.21 -12.52 41.36
C ASN A 6 43.85 -11.92 40.96
N ARG A 7 43.57 -10.68 41.36
CA ARG A 7 42.35 -9.94 41.00
C ARG A 7 42.06 -9.96 39.49
N ARG A 8 43.10 -9.98 38.64
CA ARG A 8 42.94 -10.10 37.17
C ARG A 8 42.37 -11.46 36.73
N SER A 9 42.75 -12.56 37.38
CA SER A 9 42.25 -13.89 37.01
C SER A 9 40.81 -14.11 37.49
N PHE A 10 40.41 -13.47 38.59
CA PHE A 10 39.03 -13.48 39.07
C PHE A 10 38.11 -12.64 38.17
N VAL A 11 38.48 -11.40 37.83
CA VAL A 11 37.68 -10.54 36.94
C VAL A 11 37.58 -11.12 35.53
N GLY A 12 38.67 -11.71 35.01
CA GLY A 12 38.67 -12.39 33.71
C GLY A 12 37.71 -13.58 33.65
N ARG A 13 37.61 -14.38 34.72
CA ARG A 13 36.69 -15.52 34.79
C ARG A 13 35.24 -15.12 35.11
N ALA A 14 35.02 -14.03 35.84
CA ALA A 14 33.67 -13.50 36.09
C ALA A 14 33.06 -12.88 34.82
N ALA A 15 33.87 -12.23 33.98
CA ALA A 15 33.43 -11.66 32.70
C ALA A 15 32.96 -12.74 31.70
N THR A 16 33.61 -13.92 31.69
CA THR A 16 33.22 -15.02 30.80
C THR A 16 31.91 -15.70 31.20
N VAL A 17 31.54 -15.70 32.48
CA VAL A 17 30.26 -16.30 32.94
C VAL A 17 29.11 -15.29 32.80
N ALA A 18 29.36 -14.00 33.04
CA ALA A 18 28.34 -12.95 32.86
C ALA A 18 28.06 -12.62 31.38
N GLY A 19 29.06 -12.75 30.50
CA GLY A 19 28.90 -12.50 29.07
C GLY A 19 27.95 -13.50 28.40
N VAL A 20 28.03 -14.79 28.74
CA VAL A 20 27.21 -15.82 28.06
C VAL A 20 25.70 -15.68 28.38
N ALA A 21 25.35 -15.21 29.58
CA ALA A 21 23.95 -14.97 29.95
C ALA A 21 23.38 -13.67 29.33
N ALA A 22 24.20 -12.64 29.14
CA ALA A 22 23.76 -11.36 28.57
C ALA A 22 23.71 -11.37 27.03
N MET A 23 24.40 -12.30 26.36
CA MET A 23 24.39 -12.41 24.89
C MET A 23 23.29 -13.35 24.37
N ALA A 24 22.69 -14.19 25.21
CA ALA A 24 21.56 -15.04 24.83
C ALA A 24 20.37 -14.27 24.18
N PRO A 25 19.92 -13.10 24.69
CA PRO A 25 18.89 -12.31 24.02
C PRO A 25 19.38 -11.60 22.74
N VAL A 26 20.70 -11.42 22.57
CA VAL A 26 21.27 -10.79 21.37
C VAL A 26 21.42 -11.82 20.23
N LEU A 27 21.72 -13.09 20.53
CA LEU A 27 21.73 -14.16 19.53
C LEU A 27 20.32 -14.54 19.06
N SER A 28 19.29 -14.38 19.89
CA SER A 28 17.89 -14.60 19.48
C SER A 28 17.32 -13.47 18.62
N ALA A 29 18.01 -12.33 18.49
CA ALA A 29 17.69 -11.30 17.49
C ALA A 29 18.21 -11.64 16.08
N CYS A 30 19.14 -12.59 15.96
CA CYS A 30 19.68 -13.07 14.67
C CYS A 30 19.14 -14.46 14.29
N GLY A 31 18.30 -15.07 15.13
CA GLY A 31 17.77 -16.42 14.97
C GLY A 31 16.28 -16.38 14.63
N ASP A 32 15.98 -16.73 13.38
CA ASP A 32 14.67 -16.90 12.74
C ASP A 32 13.74 -15.69 12.79
N GLY A 33 13.36 -15.22 11.61
CA GLY A 33 12.67 -13.96 11.38
C GLY A 33 11.41 -13.84 12.25
N GLY A 34 11.53 -13.08 13.34
CA GLY A 34 10.38 -12.58 14.06
C GLY A 34 9.47 -11.96 13.02
N GLN A 35 8.26 -12.52 12.88
CA GLN A 35 7.21 -11.97 12.04
C GLN A 35 7.19 -10.47 12.29
N GLN A 36 7.66 -9.72 11.30
CA GLN A 36 7.65 -8.27 11.35
C GLN A 36 6.18 -7.93 11.61
N GLN A 37 5.84 -7.54 12.83
CA GLN A 37 4.55 -6.91 13.09
C GLN A 37 4.65 -5.56 12.41
N THR A 38 4.49 -5.57 11.09
CA THR A 38 4.11 -4.39 10.34
C THR A 38 2.88 -3.89 11.07
N GLY A 39 2.88 -2.63 11.52
CA GLY A 39 1.73 -1.97 12.14
C GLY A 39 0.59 -1.81 11.13
N GLY A 40 0.13 -2.93 10.58
CA GLY A 40 -0.89 -3.04 9.57
C GLY A 40 -2.27 -3.03 10.22
N ASN A 41 -3.23 -2.48 9.49
CA ASN A 41 -4.62 -2.48 9.91
C ASN A 41 -5.10 -3.92 10.09
N SER A 42 -5.75 -4.23 11.22
CA SER A 42 -6.41 -5.52 11.40
C SER A 42 -7.55 -5.66 10.39
N ALA A 43 -7.87 -6.88 9.98
CA ALA A 43 -9.00 -7.13 9.08
C ALA A 43 -10.33 -6.56 9.64
N SER A 44 -10.50 -6.61 10.97
CA SER A 44 -11.66 -6.03 11.65
C SER A 44 -11.64 -4.50 11.68
N GLY A 45 -10.46 -3.88 11.83
CA GLY A 45 -10.28 -2.43 11.75
C GLY A 45 -10.58 -1.93 10.34
N LEU A 46 -10.06 -2.62 9.32
CA LEU A 46 -10.28 -2.27 7.92
C LEU A 46 -11.76 -2.37 7.52
N LYS A 47 -12.45 -3.44 7.93
CA LYS A 47 -13.91 -3.59 7.70
C LYS A 47 -14.75 -2.49 8.34
N LYS A 48 -14.29 -1.89 9.44
CA LYS A 48 -14.99 -0.76 10.09
C LYS A 48 -14.68 0.59 9.43
N ALA A 49 -13.50 0.73 8.83
CA ALA A 49 -13.04 1.97 8.22
C ALA A 49 -13.47 2.11 6.75
N LEU A 50 -13.59 1.00 6.02
CA LEU A 50 -13.99 1.00 4.62
C LEU A 50 -15.51 0.97 4.45
N PRO A 51 -16.06 1.69 3.45
CA PRO A 51 -17.46 1.57 3.10
C PRO A 51 -17.77 0.16 2.57
N ALA A 52 -19.04 -0.25 2.71
CA ALA A 52 -19.52 -1.47 2.07
C ALA A 52 -19.43 -1.34 0.54
N TYR A 53 -18.86 -2.35 -0.11
CA TYR A 53 -18.80 -2.40 -1.56
C TYR A 53 -20.21 -2.54 -2.14
N VAL A 54 -20.55 -1.68 -3.10
CA VAL A 54 -21.81 -1.75 -3.85
C VAL A 54 -21.44 -1.86 -5.35
N PRO A 55 -21.78 -2.96 -6.02
CA PRO A 55 -21.51 -3.11 -7.44
C PRO A 55 -22.35 -2.12 -8.25
N SER A 56 -21.76 -1.55 -9.30
CA SER A 56 -22.49 -0.71 -10.24
C SER A 56 -23.45 -1.57 -11.06
N THR A 57 -24.68 -1.08 -11.26
CA THR A 57 -25.70 -1.67 -12.13
C THR A 57 -26.01 -0.77 -13.33
N SER A 58 -25.13 0.18 -13.64
CA SER A 58 -25.37 1.16 -14.72
C SER A 58 -25.27 0.56 -16.12
N LEU A 59 -24.60 -0.58 -16.27
CA LEU A 59 -24.40 -1.28 -17.53
C LEU A 59 -24.68 -2.77 -17.33
N ASP A 60 -25.22 -3.42 -18.36
CA ASP A 60 -25.45 -4.87 -18.37
C ASP A 60 -24.26 -5.58 -19.03
N PRO A 61 -23.51 -6.42 -18.29
CA PRO A 61 -22.35 -7.12 -18.84
C PRO A 61 -22.74 -8.38 -19.61
N ASP A 62 -22.03 -8.67 -20.71
CA ASP A 62 -22.19 -9.92 -21.45
C ASP A 62 -21.85 -11.15 -20.59
N ILE A 63 -20.88 -11.00 -19.68
CA ILE A 63 -20.45 -12.03 -18.74
C ILE A 63 -20.64 -11.49 -17.32
N PRO A 64 -21.60 -12.04 -16.54
CA PRO A 64 -21.87 -11.54 -15.20
C PRO A 64 -20.72 -11.85 -14.24
N SER A 65 -20.54 -10.96 -13.25
CA SER A 65 -19.64 -11.20 -12.12
C SER A 65 -20.05 -12.44 -11.33
N VAL A 66 -19.09 -13.24 -10.90
CA VAL A 66 -19.30 -14.36 -9.98
C VAL A 66 -18.85 -13.92 -8.58
N PRO A 67 -19.79 -13.63 -7.66
CA PRO A 67 -19.44 -13.31 -6.29
C PRO A 67 -18.99 -14.59 -5.54
N ASN A 68 -17.96 -14.45 -4.70
CA ASN A 68 -17.52 -15.48 -3.74
C ASN A 68 -17.13 -16.83 -4.37
N GLY A 69 -16.55 -16.84 -5.58
CA GLY A 69 -15.95 -18.03 -6.18
C GLY A 69 -14.75 -18.54 -5.37
N PRO A 70 -14.43 -19.84 -5.45
CA PRO A 70 -13.38 -20.48 -4.63
C PRO A 70 -11.99 -19.85 -4.79
N ASP A 71 -11.69 -19.22 -5.94
CA ASP A 71 -10.35 -18.66 -6.22
C ASP A 71 -10.32 -17.19 -6.69
N THR A 72 -11.44 -16.47 -6.85
CA THR A 72 -11.49 -14.98 -7.00
C THR A 72 -12.93 -14.51 -7.24
N ALA A 73 -13.26 -13.32 -6.77
CA ALA A 73 -14.41 -12.59 -7.29
C ALA A 73 -14.07 -12.12 -8.72
N THR A 74 -14.89 -12.47 -9.71
CA THR A 74 -14.70 -11.95 -11.08
C THR A 74 -15.42 -10.63 -11.25
N GLY A 75 -14.76 -9.67 -11.92
CA GLY A 75 -15.43 -8.45 -12.39
C GLY A 75 -16.36 -8.75 -13.58
N PRO A 76 -17.25 -7.80 -13.94
CA PRO A 76 -18.11 -7.94 -15.11
C PRO A 76 -17.27 -7.95 -16.40
N GLY A 77 -17.62 -8.84 -17.33
CA GLY A 77 -16.99 -8.92 -18.65
C GLY A 77 -17.87 -8.32 -19.74
N PHE A 78 -17.27 -7.50 -20.60
CA PHE A 78 -17.90 -6.93 -21.79
C PHE A 78 -17.15 -7.43 -23.03
N LEU A 79 -17.87 -8.01 -23.99
CA LEU A 79 -17.33 -8.47 -25.27
C LEU A 79 -17.21 -7.33 -26.28
N HIS A 80 -18.01 -6.27 -26.08
CA HIS A 80 -18.00 -5.07 -26.91
C HIS A 80 -17.95 -3.84 -26.01
N TYR A 81 -17.44 -2.74 -26.56
CA TYR A 81 -17.51 -1.47 -25.87
C TYR A 81 -18.99 -1.05 -25.73
N PRO A 82 -19.49 -0.76 -24.51
CA PRO A 82 -20.89 -0.41 -24.30
C PRO A 82 -21.31 0.81 -25.12
N ALA A 83 -22.43 0.69 -25.85
CA ALA A 83 -22.99 1.80 -26.62
C ALA A 83 -23.79 2.79 -25.75
N GLU A 84 -24.25 2.35 -24.59
CA GLU A 84 -24.91 3.19 -23.60
C GLU A 84 -23.88 3.86 -22.69
N HIS A 85 -23.99 5.17 -22.53
CA HIS A 85 -23.08 5.99 -21.73
C HIS A 85 -23.87 6.66 -20.60
N PRO A 86 -24.31 5.88 -19.59
CA PRO A 86 -25.12 6.41 -18.49
C PRO A 86 -24.34 7.48 -17.73
N THR A 87 -24.97 8.63 -17.55
CA THR A 87 -24.40 9.74 -16.79
C THR A 87 -24.80 9.60 -15.32
N THR A 88 -23.83 9.46 -14.42
CA THR A 88 -24.08 9.27 -12.97
C THR A 88 -24.20 10.59 -12.20
N VAL A 89 -23.74 11.70 -12.77
CA VAL A 89 -23.71 13.03 -12.15
C VAL A 89 -24.18 14.09 -13.13
N SER A 90 -24.98 15.05 -12.69
CA SER A 90 -25.38 16.17 -13.54
C SER A 90 -24.28 17.24 -13.60
N GLY A 91 -23.91 17.65 -14.82
CA GLY A 91 -22.92 18.70 -15.05
C GLY A 91 -21.49 18.28 -14.67
N MET A 92 -20.68 19.28 -14.31
CA MET A 92 -19.28 19.10 -13.94
C MET A 92 -19.17 18.67 -12.47
N PRO A 93 -18.53 17.52 -12.16
CA PRO A 93 -18.55 16.95 -10.81
C PRO A 93 -17.74 17.76 -9.80
N GLY A 94 -16.64 18.37 -10.23
CA GLY A 94 -15.74 19.16 -9.40
C GLY A 94 -16.26 20.57 -9.11
N LYS A 95 -15.67 21.19 -8.09
CA LYS A 95 -15.92 22.59 -7.69
C LYS A 95 -14.66 23.46 -7.87
N GLY A 96 -13.77 23.08 -8.79
CA GLY A 96 -12.43 23.65 -8.89
C GLY A 96 -11.48 23.07 -7.84
N GLY A 97 -10.29 23.67 -7.72
CA GLY A 97 -9.23 23.23 -6.81
C GLY A 97 -8.12 22.45 -7.52
N SER A 98 -7.02 22.23 -6.80
CA SER A 98 -5.86 21.47 -7.25
C SER A 98 -5.68 20.26 -6.35
N HIS A 99 -5.54 19.09 -6.95
CA HIS A 99 -5.42 17.81 -6.26
C HIS A 99 -4.25 17.01 -6.81
N THR A 100 -3.69 16.14 -5.98
CA THR A 100 -2.59 15.26 -6.33
C THR A 100 -3.04 13.81 -6.29
N ALA A 101 -2.61 13.03 -7.27
CA ALA A 101 -2.85 11.60 -7.31
C ALA A 101 -1.55 10.84 -7.54
N VAL A 102 -1.38 9.71 -6.85
CA VAL A 102 -0.32 8.73 -7.12
C VAL A 102 -0.98 7.42 -7.50
N THR A 103 -0.62 6.90 -8.67
CA THR A 103 -1.21 5.69 -9.23
C THR A 103 -0.10 4.75 -9.72
N PRO A 104 -0.28 3.42 -9.60
CA PRO A 104 0.63 2.47 -10.22
C PRO A 104 0.48 2.49 -11.74
N LEU A 105 1.58 2.34 -12.46
CA LEU A 105 1.59 2.22 -13.92
C LEU A 105 2.56 1.12 -14.37
N TRP A 106 2.08 0.20 -15.21
CA TRP A 106 2.88 -0.83 -15.88
C TRP A 106 3.04 -0.48 -17.36
N GLY A 107 3.83 0.55 -17.63
CA GLY A 107 4.06 1.06 -18.97
C GLY A 107 4.89 2.33 -18.97
N THR A 108 4.99 2.96 -20.14
CA THR A 108 5.70 4.24 -20.27
C THR A 108 4.95 5.34 -19.55
N VAL A 109 5.62 6.00 -18.61
CA VAL A 109 5.08 7.16 -17.91
C VAL A 109 4.74 8.25 -18.94
N PRO A 110 3.47 8.68 -19.03
CA PRO A 110 3.09 9.71 -19.99
C PRO A 110 3.74 11.05 -19.60
N PRO A 111 4.06 11.91 -20.59
CA PRO A 111 4.66 13.19 -20.31
C PRO A 111 3.71 14.08 -19.48
N PRO A 112 4.26 14.95 -18.61
CA PRO A 112 3.45 15.90 -17.86
C PRO A 112 2.71 16.84 -18.82
N GLY A 113 1.48 17.22 -18.46
CA GLY A 113 0.69 18.16 -19.26
C GLY A 113 0.20 17.62 -20.61
N ASN A 114 0.15 16.30 -20.81
CA ASN A 114 -0.40 15.72 -22.03
C ASN A 114 -1.91 16.05 -22.22
N SER A 115 -2.37 15.92 -23.47
CA SER A 115 -3.76 16.26 -23.86
C SER A 115 -4.82 15.44 -23.11
N PHE A 116 -4.51 14.18 -22.76
CA PHE A 116 -5.43 13.34 -22.00
C PHE A 116 -5.67 13.88 -20.59
N PHE A 117 -4.62 14.24 -19.85
CA PHE A 117 -4.77 14.84 -18.53
C PHE A 117 -5.46 16.21 -18.57
N GLN A 118 -5.17 17.03 -19.59
CA GLN A 118 -5.88 18.30 -19.76
C GLN A 118 -7.38 18.10 -20.02
N ALA A 119 -7.75 17.14 -20.88
CA ALA A 119 -9.14 16.81 -21.16
C ALA A 119 -9.86 16.28 -19.90
N MET A 120 -9.18 15.45 -19.11
CA MET A 120 -9.71 14.93 -17.85
C MET A 120 -9.91 16.04 -16.81
N ASN A 121 -8.94 16.94 -16.64
CA ASN A 121 -9.07 18.11 -15.76
C ASN A 121 -10.28 18.98 -16.14
N LYS A 122 -10.47 19.21 -17.44
CA LYS A 122 -11.63 19.95 -17.97
C LYS A 122 -12.95 19.22 -17.72
N ALA A 123 -13.01 17.90 -17.94
CA ALA A 123 -14.22 17.11 -17.73
C ALA A 123 -14.61 17.04 -16.24
N LEU A 124 -13.62 16.91 -15.36
CA LEU A 124 -13.82 16.85 -13.92
C LEU A 124 -14.05 18.23 -13.29
N GLY A 125 -13.55 19.31 -13.88
CA GLY A 125 -13.63 20.64 -13.30
C GLY A 125 -12.65 20.89 -12.16
N VAL A 126 -11.49 20.22 -12.20
CA VAL A 126 -10.42 20.34 -11.20
C VAL A 126 -9.07 20.28 -11.89
N ASP A 127 -8.02 20.75 -11.21
CA ASP A 127 -6.64 20.54 -11.64
C ASP A 127 -6.04 19.32 -10.94
N LEU A 128 -6.08 18.15 -11.59
CA LEU A 128 -5.52 16.92 -11.05
C LEU A 128 -4.09 16.70 -11.56
N THR A 129 -3.13 16.73 -10.65
CA THR A 129 -1.74 16.36 -10.91
C THR A 129 -1.53 14.88 -10.60
N ILE A 130 -1.53 14.05 -11.64
CA ILE A 130 -1.20 12.62 -11.54
C ILE A 130 0.32 12.43 -11.57
N LYS A 131 0.84 11.66 -10.62
CA LYS A 131 2.23 11.19 -10.54
C LYS A 131 2.25 9.67 -10.63
N PRO A 132 2.31 9.11 -11.85
CA PRO A 132 2.40 7.67 -12.02
C PRO A 132 3.72 7.16 -11.42
N ALA A 133 3.64 6.06 -10.69
CA ALA A 133 4.80 5.35 -10.15
C ALA A 133 4.89 3.95 -10.76
N ASP A 134 6.11 3.43 -10.87
CA ASP A 134 6.34 2.08 -11.39
C ASP A 134 5.52 1.05 -10.60
N GLY A 135 4.68 0.31 -11.32
CA GLY A 135 3.76 -0.64 -10.71
C GLY A 135 4.45 -1.81 -10.00
N ASN A 136 5.68 -2.18 -10.41
CA ASN A 136 6.43 -3.27 -9.78
C ASN A 136 6.97 -2.86 -8.40
N ASN A 137 7.35 -1.59 -8.26
CA ASN A 137 7.92 -1.04 -7.02
C ASN A 137 6.89 -0.28 -6.18
N TYR A 138 5.64 -0.17 -6.64
CA TYR A 138 4.61 0.66 -6.04
C TYR A 138 4.32 0.32 -4.56
N ALA A 139 4.37 -0.96 -4.21
CA ALA A 139 4.18 -1.43 -2.84
C ALA A 139 5.24 -0.89 -1.86
N THR A 140 6.42 -0.50 -2.35
CA THR A 140 7.52 0.02 -1.52
C THR A 140 7.35 1.49 -1.16
N ILE A 141 6.67 2.29 -2.01
CA ILE A 141 6.54 3.73 -1.80
C ILE A 141 5.38 4.08 -0.86
N ILE A 142 4.33 3.24 -0.79
CA ILE A 142 3.16 3.49 0.06
C ILE A 142 3.55 3.59 1.55
N PRO A 143 4.29 2.62 2.15
CA PRO A 143 4.71 2.72 3.54
C PRO A 143 5.56 3.95 3.82
N THR A 144 6.46 4.32 2.90
CA THR A 144 7.33 5.50 3.03
C THR A 144 6.52 6.79 3.03
N MET A 145 5.59 6.97 2.09
CA MET A 145 4.70 8.14 2.06
C MET A 145 3.82 8.22 3.30
N THR A 146 3.31 7.09 3.77
CA THR A 146 2.48 6.98 4.97
C THR A 146 3.27 7.35 6.22
N ALA A 147 4.46 6.77 6.41
CA ALA A 147 5.33 7.06 7.55
C ALA A 147 5.78 8.54 7.57
N ALA A 148 6.03 9.11 6.40
CA ALA A 148 6.37 10.52 6.26
C ALA A 148 5.18 11.47 6.46
N LYS A 149 3.93 10.97 6.53
CA LYS A 149 2.69 11.77 6.50
C LYS A 149 2.59 12.68 5.27
N ARG A 150 3.01 12.17 4.10
CA ARG A 150 3.01 12.91 2.82
C ARG A 150 2.25 12.13 1.75
N LEU A 151 1.02 11.72 2.08
CA LEU A 151 0.13 11.07 1.13
C LEU A 151 -0.44 12.11 0.15
N PRO A 152 -0.68 11.72 -1.13
CA PRO A 152 -1.45 12.53 -2.06
C PRO A 152 -2.92 12.61 -1.63
N ASP A 153 -3.69 13.51 -2.25
CA ASP A 153 -5.14 13.58 -2.07
C ASP A 153 -5.83 12.29 -2.51
N TRP A 154 -5.27 11.61 -3.53
CA TRP A 154 -5.71 10.30 -3.98
C TRP A 154 -4.52 9.34 -4.15
N ILE A 155 -4.60 8.18 -3.49
CA ILE A 155 -3.72 7.05 -3.74
C ILE A 155 -4.54 5.83 -4.21
N GLN A 156 -4.07 5.16 -5.25
CA GLN A 156 -4.62 3.87 -5.67
C GLN A 156 -3.89 2.76 -4.92
N LEU A 157 -4.61 1.83 -4.28
CA LEU A 157 -4.02 0.63 -3.67
C LEU A 157 -4.39 -0.58 -4.54
N PRO A 158 -3.42 -1.25 -5.18
CA PRO A 158 -3.70 -2.48 -5.92
C PRO A 158 -4.12 -3.60 -4.95
N THR A 159 -5.04 -4.44 -5.42
CA THR A 159 -5.53 -5.64 -4.71
C THR A 159 -4.67 -6.86 -5.01
#